data_AF-A0A941YCT3-F1
#
_entry.id   AF-A0A941YCT3-F1
#
_cell.length_a   1.000
_cell.length_b   1.000
_cell.length_c   1.000
_cell.angle_alpha   90.00
_cell.angle_beta   90.00
_cell.angle_gamma   90.00
#
_symmetry.space_group_name_H-M   'P 1'
#
loop_
_entity.id
_entity.type
_entity.pdbx_description
1 polymer ?
#
loop_
_entity_poly.entity_id
_entity_poly.type
_entity_poly.pdbx_seq_one_letter_code
_entity_poly.pdbx_strand_id
1 'polypeptide(L)' 'MELPKIAQPAVRALNSVGVTTLEQLQNFTEPEIKTLHGMGPNALGKLKAAMAEKGLNFKEA' A
#
# COMPACT_ATOMS: atom_id res chain seq x y z
N MET A 1 -3.37 5.93 10.38
CA MET A 1 -4.60 5.98 9.57
C MET A 1 -4.91 4.60 9.01
N GLU A 2 -6.18 4.26 8.81
CA GLU A 2 -6.57 2.95 8.27
C GLU A 2 -6.30 2.84 6.75
N LEU A 3 -6.03 1.62 6.28
CA LEU A 3 -5.87 1.29 4.86
C LEU A 3 -7.24 1.34 4.13
N PRO A 4 -7.27 1.69 2.83
CA PRO A 4 -8.48 1.65 2.03
C PRO A 4 -9.00 0.21 1.88
N LYS A 5 -10.29 0.06 1.55
CA LYS A 5 -10.90 -1.24 1.25
C LYS A 5 -10.31 -1.85 -0.03
N ILE A 6 -9.34 -2.73 0.16
CA ILE A 6 -8.68 -3.55 -0.88
C ILE A 6 -9.02 -5.03 -0.72
N ALA A 7 -8.70 -5.83 -1.73
CA ALA A 7 -8.98 -7.27 -1.70
C ALA A 7 -8.21 -7.98 -0.57
N GLN A 8 -8.78 -9.06 -0.02
CA GLN A 8 -8.17 -9.84 1.07
C GLN A 8 -6.71 -10.29 0.78
N PRO A 9 -6.34 -10.72 -0.44
CA PRO A 9 -4.94 -11.03 -0.74
C PRO A 9 -4.00 -9.83 -0.57
N ALA A 10 -4.42 -8.63 -0.98
CA ALA A 10 -3.61 -7.42 -0.82
C ALA A 10 -3.47 -7.00 0.66
N VAL A 11 -4.54 -7.16 1.46
CA VAL A 11 -4.48 -6.94 2.92
C VAL A 11 -3.47 -7.91 3.56
N ARG A 12 -3.54 -9.20 3.21
CA ARG A 12 -2.60 -10.22 3.71
C ARG A 12 -1.16 -9.92 3.28
N ALA A 13 -0.98 -9.46 2.05
CA ALA A 13 0.32 -9.08 1.53
C ALA A 13 0.94 -7.92 2.32
N LEU A 14 0.18 -6.85 2.57
CA LEU A 14 0.62 -5.72 3.40
C LEU A 14 0.92 -6.15 4.85
N ASN A 15 0.04 -6.96 5.45
CA ASN A 15 0.27 -7.48 6.80
C ASN A 15 1.54 -8.33 6.89
N SER A 16 1.88 -9.09 5.83
CA SER A 16 3.10 -9.92 5.80
C SER A 16 4.40 -9.12 5.84
N VAL A 17 4.35 -7.85 5.41
CA VAL A 17 5.48 -6.90 5.51
C VAL A 17 5.30 -5.89 6.65
N GLY A 18 4.35 -6.12 7.56
CA GLY A 18 4.11 -5.29 8.73
C GLY A 18 3.38 -3.97 8.45
N VAL A 19 2.78 -3.81 7.26
CA VAL A 19 2.03 -2.62 6.87
C VAL A 19 0.55 -2.81 7.22
N THR A 20 0.07 -2.02 8.17
CA THR A 20 -1.33 -1.95 8.61
C THR A 20 -1.91 -0.55 8.46
N THR A 21 -1.08 0.46 8.16
CA THR A 21 -1.50 1.86 7.98
C THR A 21 -0.95 2.49 6.71
N LEU A 22 -1.58 3.58 6.25
CA LEU A 22 -1.11 4.34 5.09
C LEU A 22 0.25 5.01 5.33
N GLU A 23 0.51 5.45 6.56
CA GLU A 23 1.76 6.15 6.90
C GLU A 23 2.96 5.21 6.83
N GLN A 24 2.77 3.93 7.14
CA GLN A 24 3.82 2.92 7.04
C GLN A 24 4.24 2.66 5.59
N LEU A 25 3.36 2.90 4.61
CA LEU A 25 3.70 2.78 3.20
C LEU A 25 4.79 3.77 2.76
N GLN A 26 4.98 4.88 3.49
CA GLN A 26 6.06 5.83 3.21
C GLN A 26 7.46 5.26 3.46
N ASN A 27 7.57 4.15 4.20
CA ASN A 27 8.83 3.44 4.40
C ASN A 27 9.18 2.50 3.23
N PHE A 28 8.23 2.28 2.33
CA PHE A 28 8.36 1.38 1.19
C PHE A 28 8.29 2.17 -0.11
N THR A 29 9.02 1.69 -1.11
CA THR A 29 8.90 2.17 -2.49
C THR A 29 7.67 1.53 -3.14
N GLU A 30 7.12 2.21 -4.16
CA GLU A 30 6.01 1.63 -4.92
C GLU A 30 6.33 0.26 -5.54
N PRO A 31 7.53 0.02 -6.13
CA PRO A 31 7.89 -1.29 -6.65
C PRO A 31 7.91 -2.39 -5.59
N GLU A 32 8.40 -2.12 -4.38
CA GLU A 32 8.40 -3.08 -3.26
C GLU A 32 6.99 -3.50 -2.87
N ILE A 33 6.05 -2.56 -2.84
CA ILE A 33 4.64 -2.87 -2.57
C ILE A 33 4.02 -3.64 -3.73
N LYS A 34 4.35 -3.27 -4.97
CA LYS A 34 3.84 -3.92 -6.19
C LYS A 34 4.31 -5.37 -6.34
N THR A 35 5.49 -5.73 -5.85
CA THR A 35 6.02 -7.11 -5.95
C THR A 35 5.39 -8.07 -4.93
N LEU A 36 4.65 -7.56 -3.94
CA LEU A 36 4.00 -8.41 -2.94
C LEU A 36 2.95 -9.32 -3.59
N HIS A 37 3.02 -10.61 -3.26
CA HIS A 37 2.07 -11.60 -3.77
C HIS A 37 0.64 -11.29 -3.31
N GLY A 38 -0.23 -10.92 -4.24
CA GLY A 38 -1.60 -10.46 -3.97
C GLY A 38 -1.82 -8.96 -4.15
N MET A 39 -0.77 -8.18 -4.43
CA MET A 39 -0.88 -6.76 -4.77
C MET A 39 -1.21 -6.56 -6.25
N GLY A 40 -2.50 -6.57 -6.57
CA GLY A 40 -2.98 -6.27 -7.92
C GLY A 40 -3.02 -4.76 -8.23
N PRO A 41 -3.15 -4.38 -9.53
CA PRO A 41 -3.18 -2.98 -9.95
C PRO A 41 -4.34 -2.17 -9.32
N ASN A 42 -5.48 -2.82 -9.05
CA ASN A 42 -6.61 -2.18 -8.36
C ASN A 42 -6.26 -1.81 -6.92
N ALA A 43 -5.63 -2.73 -6.17
CA ALA A 43 -5.22 -2.47 -4.80
C ALA A 43 -4.17 -1.37 -4.74
N LEU A 44 -3.16 -1.43 -5.62
CA LEU A 44 -2.12 -0.40 -5.71
C LEU A 44 -2.70 0.99 -6.06
N GLY A 45 -3.64 1.05 -7.01
CA GLY A 45 -4.33 2.30 -7.37
C GLY A 45 -5.11 2.90 -6.20
N LYS A 46 -5.80 2.07 -5.41
CA LYS A 46 -6.51 2.53 -4.21
C LYS A 46 -5.56 3.03 -3.13
N LEU A 47 -4.43 2.36 -2.92
CA LEU A 47 -3.40 2.81 -1.98
C LEU A 47 -2.84 4.18 -2.40
N LYS A 48 -2.47 4.34 -3.67
CA LYS A 48 -2.01 5.62 -4.23
C LYS A 48 -3.02 6.75 -4.04
N ALA A 49 -4.28 6.52 -4.38
CA ALA A 49 -5.33 7.51 -4.20
C ALA A 49 -5.47 7.91 -2.73
N ALA A 50 -5.56 6.93 -1.82
CA ALA A 50 -5.69 7.17 -0.40
C ALA A 50 -4.45 7.85 0.22
N MET A 51 -3.24 7.59 -0.30
CA MET A 51 -2.03 8.30 0.11
C MET A 51 -2.05 9.76 -0.39
N ALA A 52 -2.37 9.97 -1.66
CA ALA A 52 -2.42 11.30 -2.28
C ALA A 52 -3.48 12.22 -1.64
N GLU A 53 -4.67 11.68 -1.30
CA GLU A 53 -5.72 12.40 -0.56
C GLU A 53 -5.21 12.94 0.79
N LYS A 54 -4.14 12.36 1.33
CA LYS A 54 -3.55 12.72 2.62
C LYS A 54 -2.18 13.39 2.48
N GLY A 55 -1.76 13.71 1.26
CA GLY A 55 -0.44 14.29 0.98
C GLY A 55 0.72 13.34 1.28
N LEU A 56 0.47 12.03 1.36
CA LEU A 56 1.49 11.00 1.55
C LEU A 56 1.95 10.48 0.19
N ASN A 57 3.21 10.05 0.12
CA ASN A 57 3.79 9.40 -1.05
C ASN A 57 4.60 8.17 -0.62
N PHE A 58 4.81 7.24 -1.55
CA PHE A 58 5.80 6.17 -1.34
C PHE A 58 7.19 6.77 -1.18
N LYS A 59 8.10 5.98 -0.59
CA LYS A 59 9.52 6.30 -0.59
C LYS A 59 10.01 6.45 -2.03
N GLU A 60 10.84 7.46 -2.28
CA GLU A 60 11.60 7.54 -3.54
C GLU A 60 12.55 6.34 -3.65
N ALA A 61 12.59 5.73 -4.83
CA ALA A 61 13.40 4.53 -5.11
C ALA A 61 14.87 4.88 -5.35
#